data_AF-A0A3B3T1U8-F1
#
_entry.id   AF-A0A3B3T1U8-F1
#
_cell.length_a   1.000
_cell.length_b   1.000
_cell.length_c   1.000
_cell.angle_alpha   90.00
_cell.angle_beta   90.00
_cell.angle_gamma   90.00
#
_symmetry.space_group_name_H-M   'P 1'
#
loop_
_entity.id
_entity.type
_entity.pdbx_description
1 polymer ?
#
loop_
_entity_poly.entity_id
_entity_poly.type
_entity_poly.pdbx_seq_one_letter_code
_entity_poly.pdbx_strand_id
1 'polypeptide(L)'
;MSKLSIVKGHFPKLVDCAHFHYENVDFGSIELQLASTQNDASWSSSSAKDLVFLVQVSCKGKAWMVRRSYEEFRTLDAHLHQCIYDRRYSQLLPLLAPSEIGDKLEMLYPLLSEYLSRLSVIVDNKLNCGPVLTWMEIDNHGNRFLLKEEASLNVPAIAAAHVIKRYTAQASDEISIEVGDILSVIDMPPKEDTSWWRGKH
;
A
#
# COMPACT_ATOMS: atom_id res chain seq x y z
N MET A 1 -44.37 -26.21 12.14
CA MET A 1 -44.31 -24.75 11.88
C MET A 1 -43.48 -24.10 12.97
N SER A 2 -42.17 -23.95 12.78
CA SER A 2 -41.28 -23.22 13.70
C SER A 2 -40.95 -21.86 13.08
N LYS A 3 -41.36 -20.78 13.74
CA LYS A 3 -40.99 -19.41 13.37
C LYS A 3 -39.47 -19.26 13.52
N LEU A 4 -38.78 -19.00 12.40
CA LEU A 4 -37.42 -18.48 12.41
C LEU A 4 -37.47 -17.05 12.94
N SER A 5 -36.95 -16.86 14.15
CA SER A 5 -36.70 -15.55 14.74
C SER A 5 -35.59 -14.86 13.94
N ILE A 6 -35.90 -13.76 13.28
CA ILE A 6 -34.91 -12.85 12.71
C ILE A 6 -34.16 -12.22 13.88
N VAL A 7 -33.00 -12.77 14.21
CA VAL A 7 -32.03 -12.09 15.07
C VAL A 7 -31.56 -10.87 14.29
N LYS A 8 -31.86 -9.68 14.84
CA LYS A 8 -31.41 -8.38 14.36
C LYS A 8 -29.90 -8.29 14.59
N GLY A 9 -29.12 -8.96 13.72
CA GLY A 9 -27.67 -8.94 13.77
C GLY A 9 -27.20 -7.51 13.60
N HIS A 10 -26.49 -6.99 14.59
CA HIS A 10 -25.66 -5.80 14.42
C HIS A 10 -24.73 -6.11 13.25
N PHE A 11 -24.82 -5.37 12.15
CA PHE A 11 -23.83 -5.50 11.10
C PHE A 11 -22.48 -5.23 11.77
N PRO A 12 -21.53 -6.20 11.76
CA PRO A 12 -20.21 -5.98 12.34
C PRO A 12 -19.63 -4.72 11.72
N LYS A 13 -18.95 -3.88 12.50
CA LYS A 13 -18.27 -2.74 11.91
C LYS A 13 -17.24 -3.29 10.93
N LEU A 14 -16.87 -2.54 9.89
CA LEU A 14 -15.89 -3.02 8.89
C LEU A 14 -14.57 -3.47 9.54
N VAL A 15 -14.22 -2.90 10.71
CA VAL A 15 -13.08 -3.27 11.56
C VAL A 15 -13.20 -4.66 12.21
N ASP A 16 -14.41 -5.19 12.31
CA ASP A 16 -14.75 -6.51 12.84
C ASP A 16 -14.93 -7.55 11.73
N CYS A 17 -14.77 -7.17 10.45
CA CYS A 17 -14.79 -8.13 9.35
C CYS A 17 -13.58 -9.08 9.47
N ALA A 18 -13.85 -10.39 9.36
CA ALA A 18 -12.80 -11.39 9.27
C ALA A 18 -11.89 -11.07 8.07
N HIS A 19 -10.64 -10.71 8.34
CA HIS A 19 -9.59 -10.64 7.33
C HIS A 19 -8.89 -12.01 7.25
N PHE A 20 -8.19 -12.27 6.15
CA PHE A 20 -7.60 -13.59 5.88
C PHE A 20 -6.21 -13.72 6.48
N HIS A 21 -5.88 -14.92 6.98
CA HIS A 21 -4.54 -15.31 7.41
C HIS A 21 -4.04 -16.44 6.52
N TYR A 22 -2.77 -16.40 6.14
CA TYR A 22 -2.15 -17.49 5.40
C TYR A 22 -1.91 -18.70 6.32
N GLU A 23 -2.16 -19.88 5.81
CA GLU A 23 -1.87 -21.12 6.52
C GLU A 23 -0.36 -21.31 6.71
N ASN A 24 0.43 -20.94 5.69
CA ASN A 24 1.88 -21.04 5.69
C ASN A 24 2.51 -19.75 5.14
N VAL A 25 3.61 -19.33 5.75
CA VAL A 25 4.44 -18.23 5.30
C VAL A 25 5.91 -18.64 5.23
N ASP A 26 6.62 -18.17 4.22
CA ASP A 26 8.04 -18.37 4.02
C ASP A 26 8.69 -17.11 3.42
N PHE A 27 9.00 -16.13 4.27
CA PHE A 27 9.68 -14.89 3.85
C PHE A 27 11.07 -14.71 4.47
N GLY A 28 11.47 -15.52 5.46
CA GLY A 28 12.74 -15.33 6.18
C GLY A 28 12.70 -14.10 7.09
N SER A 29 13.73 -13.26 7.06
CA SER A 29 13.74 -11.98 7.77
C SER A 29 13.10 -10.86 6.94
N ILE A 30 12.39 -9.96 7.62
CA ILE A 30 11.86 -8.73 7.05
C ILE A 30 12.47 -7.57 7.83
N GLU A 31 13.11 -6.64 7.11
CA GLU A 31 13.66 -5.42 7.67
C GLU A 31 12.89 -4.22 7.13
N LEU A 32 12.51 -3.31 8.03
CA LEU A 32 11.72 -2.13 7.76
C LEU A 32 12.46 -0.89 8.24
N GLN A 33 12.59 0.11 7.37
CA GLN A 33 13.28 1.35 7.69
C GLN A 33 12.58 2.55 7.06
N LEU A 34 12.48 3.66 7.78
CA LEU A 34 12.08 4.93 7.16
C LEU A 34 13.22 5.44 6.28
N ALA A 35 12.90 5.83 5.05
CA ALA A 35 13.84 6.59 4.23
C ALA A 35 14.04 7.99 4.83
N SER A 36 15.30 8.41 4.95
CA SER A 36 15.66 9.76 5.38
C SER A 36 14.98 10.78 4.49
N THR A 37 14.21 11.68 5.09
CA THR A 37 13.50 12.77 4.41
C THR A 37 14.49 13.73 3.76
N GLN A 38 14.74 13.59 2.45
CA GLN A 38 15.24 14.71 1.63
C GLN A 38 14.08 15.66 1.29
N ASN A 39 13.48 16.31 2.30
CA ASN A 39 12.79 17.60 2.08
C ASN A 39 12.40 18.26 3.42
N ASP A 40 13.27 19.15 3.91
CA ASP A 40 13.02 20.05 5.05
C ASP A 40 12.00 21.17 4.75
N ALA A 41 11.27 21.13 3.63
CA ALA A 41 10.53 22.29 3.13
C ALA A 41 9.00 22.13 2.97
N SER A 42 8.41 20.95 3.23
CA SER A 42 6.98 20.70 2.88
C SER A 42 6.03 20.49 4.05
N TRP A 43 6.50 20.46 5.30
CA TRP A 43 5.64 20.15 6.46
C TRP A 43 4.82 21.34 6.96
N SER A 44 4.99 22.52 6.35
CA SER A 44 4.43 23.78 6.85
C SER A 44 2.92 23.98 6.60
N SER A 45 2.20 23.01 6.03
CA SER A 45 0.77 23.19 5.74
C SER A 45 -0.10 21.92 5.65
N SER A 46 0.46 20.73 5.87
CA SER A 46 -0.28 19.47 5.69
C SER A 46 -0.82 18.95 7.01
N SER A 47 -2.10 18.56 7.05
CA SER A 47 -2.66 17.88 8.22
C SER A 47 -1.95 16.54 8.43
N ALA A 48 -1.90 16.01 9.66
CA ALA A 48 -1.28 14.70 9.93
C ALA A 48 -1.86 13.56 9.08
N LYS A 49 -3.07 13.74 8.52
CA LYS A 49 -3.74 12.79 7.62
C LYS A 49 -3.15 12.76 6.21
N ASP A 50 -2.51 13.84 5.77
CA ASP A 50 -1.94 13.97 4.42
C ASP A 50 -0.45 13.62 4.37
N LEU A 51 0.16 13.35 5.53
CA LEU A 51 1.57 12.97 5.62
C LEU A 51 1.78 11.56 5.09
N VAL A 52 2.66 11.47 4.09
CA VAL A 52 3.11 10.21 3.48
C VAL A 52 4.57 9.96 3.84
N PHE A 53 4.84 8.80 4.40
CA PHE A 53 6.16 8.32 4.75
C PHE A 53 6.63 7.29 3.74
N LEU A 54 7.91 7.37 3.39
CA LEU A 54 8.57 6.37 2.55
C LEU A 54 9.23 5.32 3.44
N VAL A 55 8.75 4.08 3.33
CA VAL A 55 9.26 2.94 4.09
C VAL A 55 10.00 2.02 3.13
N GLN A 56 11.28 1.79 3.40
CA GLN A 56 12.03 0.73 2.75
C GLN A 56 11.66 -0.60 3.41
N VAL A 57 11.22 -1.55 2.60
CA VAL A 57 10.94 -2.93 2.98
C VAL A 57 12.03 -3.80 2.35
N SER A 58 12.72 -4.58 3.17
CA SER A 58 13.75 -5.53 2.71
C SER A 58 13.36 -6.94 3.11
N CYS A 59 13.35 -7.86 2.15
CA CYS A 59 12.97 -9.26 2.35
C CYS A 59 13.68 -10.14 1.31
N LYS A 60 14.18 -11.31 1.72
CA LYS A 60 14.91 -12.27 0.85
C LYS A 60 16.00 -11.63 -0.02
N GLY A 61 16.74 -10.66 0.52
CA GLY A 61 17.83 -9.96 -0.18
C GLY A 61 17.38 -8.97 -1.25
N LYS A 62 16.08 -8.69 -1.36
CA LYS A 62 15.50 -7.64 -2.20
C LYS A 62 14.99 -6.50 -1.30
N ALA A 63 15.01 -5.27 -1.81
CA ALA A 63 14.46 -4.12 -1.11
C ALA A 63 13.64 -3.25 -2.07
N TRP A 64 12.56 -2.65 -1.56
CA TRP A 64 11.70 -1.73 -2.29
C TRP A 64 11.11 -0.66 -1.38
N MET A 65 10.61 0.41 -1.98
CA MET A 65 9.97 1.51 -1.26
C MET A 65 8.45 1.36 -1.30
N VAL A 66 7.80 1.50 -0.16
CA VAL A 66 6.35 1.62 -0.04
C VAL A 66 5.99 3.00 0.54
N ARG A 67 4.89 3.59 0.03
CA ARG A 67 4.36 4.87 0.50
C ARG A 67 3.25 4.63 1.50
N ARG A 68 3.38 5.09 2.74
CA ARG A 68 2.39 4.85 3.79
C ARG A 68 2.07 6.13 4.55
N SER A 69 0.80 6.43 4.67
CA SER A 69 0.26 7.49 5.50
C SER A 69 0.27 7.11 6.98
N TYR A 70 0.19 8.10 7.87
CA TYR A 70 0.12 7.85 9.31
C TYR A 70 -1.07 6.95 9.71
N GLU A 71 -2.21 7.11 9.05
CA GLU A 71 -3.40 6.28 9.32
C GLU A 71 -3.18 4.82 8.91
N GLU A 72 -2.42 4.57 7.84
CA GLU A 72 -2.03 3.23 7.45
C GLU A 72 -1.07 2.59 8.47
N PHE A 73 -0.18 3.36 9.11
CA PHE A 73 0.63 2.85 10.23
C PHE A 73 -0.25 2.47 11.43
N ARG A 74 -1.27 3.27 11.76
CA ARG A 74 -2.24 2.93 12.82
C ARG A 74 -3.02 1.66 12.49
N THR A 75 -3.41 1.50 11.23
CA THR A 75 -4.11 0.31 10.75
C THR A 75 -3.20 -0.93 10.82
N LEU A 76 -1.91 -0.79 10.51
CA LEU A 76 -0.91 -1.84 10.72
C LEU A 76 -0.79 -2.22 12.20
N ASP A 77 -0.64 -1.25 13.10
CA ASP A 77 -0.56 -1.48 14.56
C ASP A 77 -1.80 -2.21 15.08
N ALA A 78 -3.00 -1.82 14.63
CA ALA A 78 -4.24 -2.49 15.00
C ALA A 78 -4.23 -3.97 14.56
N HIS A 79 -3.89 -4.26 13.29
CA HIS A 79 -3.86 -5.64 12.80
C HIS A 79 -2.79 -6.50 13.47
N LEU A 80 -1.59 -5.94 13.72
CA LEU A 80 -0.53 -6.65 14.43
C LEU A 80 -1.01 -7.11 15.81
N HIS A 81 -1.70 -6.24 16.55
CA HIS A 81 -2.14 -6.53 17.91
C HIS A 81 -3.46 -7.29 18.01
N GLN A 82 -4.29 -7.24 16.98
CA GLN A 82 -5.51 -8.03 16.89
C GLN A 82 -5.21 -9.49 16.50
N CYS A 83 -4.12 -9.73 15.76
CA CYS A 83 -3.95 -11.01 15.04
C CYS A 83 -2.68 -11.76 15.40
N ILE A 84 -1.55 -11.06 15.57
CA ILE A 84 -0.22 -11.68 15.57
C ILE A 84 0.42 -11.61 16.95
N TYR A 85 0.47 -10.43 17.56
CA TYR A 85 1.24 -10.19 18.79
C TYR A 85 0.37 -9.61 19.91
N ASP A 86 0.51 -10.16 21.12
CA ASP A 86 0.11 -9.43 22.33
C ASP A 86 1.02 -8.21 22.49
N ARG A 87 0.45 -7.03 22.81
CA ARG A 87 1.21 -5.78 22.92
C ARG A 87 2.32 -5.83 23.98
N ARG A 88 2.13 -6.60 25.05
CA ARG A 88 3.15 -6.79 26.10
C ARG A 88 4.36 -7.56 25.57
N TYR A 89 4.14 -8.45 24.60
CA TYR A 89 5.20 -9.20 23.94
C TYR A 89 5.86 -8.39 22.82
N SER A 90 5.07 -7.74 21.96
CA SER A 90 5.61 -6.94 20.85
C SER A 90 6.46 -5.77 21.37
N GLN A 91 6.05 -5.15 22.47
CA GLN A 91 6.68 -3.92 22.99
C GLN A 91 6.72 -2.80 21.94
N LEU A 92 5.83 -2.84 20.95
CA LEU A 92 5.68 -1.79 19.96
C LEU A 92 5.06 -0.55 20.61
N LEU A 93 5.65 0.61 20.34
CA LEU A 93 5.17 1.90 20.84
C LEU A 93 3.72 2.14 20.34
N PRO A 94 2.78 2.47 21.23
CA PRO A 94 1.42 2.83 20.82
C PRO A 94 1.44 4.06 19.92
N LEU A 95 0.76 3.98 18.77
CA LEU A 95 0.61 5.12 17.87
C LEU A 95 -0.52 6.04 18.38
N LEU A 96 -0.24 7.35 18.47
CA LEU A 96 -1.14 8.38 19.01
C LEU A 96 -2.28 8.72 18.04
N ALA A 97 -3.45 9.09 18.55
CA ALA A 97 -4.58 9.46 17.70
C ALA A 97 -4.25 10.75 16.92
N PRO A 98 -4.75 10.93 15.67
CA PRO A 98 -4.48 12.15 14.90
C PRO A 98 -4.80 13.46 15.64
N SER A 99 -5.79 13.45 16.54
CA SER A 99 -6.14 14.60 17.39
C SER A 99 -5.11 14.89 18.48
N GLU A 100 -4.34 13.90 18.93
CA GLU A 100 -3.31 14.00 19.98
C GLU A 100 -1.95 14.39 19.41
N ILE A 101 -1.75 14.20 18.11
CA ILE A 101 -0.53 14.57 17.40
C ILE A 101 -0.39 16.08 17.37
N GLY A 102 -1.49 16.82 17.09
CA GLY A 102 -1.49 18.28 17.06
C GLY A 102 -0.29 18.87 16.31
N ASP A 103 0.42 19.80 16.94
CA ASP A 103 1.62 20.46 16.40
C ASP A 103 2.92 19.63 16.52
N LYS A 104 2.87 18.41 17.09
CA LYS A 104 4.06 17.57 17.36
C LYS A 104 4.50 16.75 16.14
N LEU A 105 4.30 17.26 14.93
CA LEU A 105 4.62 16.56 13.68
C LEU A 105 6.11 16.16 13.60
N GLU A 106 7.00 16.99 14.17
CA GLU A 106 8.44 16.74 14.26
C GLU A 106 8.79 15.44 15.02
N MET A 107 7.93 15.00 15.93
CA MET A 107 8.14 13.78 16.72
C MET A 107 7.64 12.52 16.02
N LEU A 108 6.91 12.63 14.90
CA LEU A 108 6.36 11.47 14.21
C LEU A 108 7.46 10.63 13.55
N TYR A 109 8.42 11.26 12.90
CA TYR A 109 9.51 10.54 12.25
C TYR A 109 10.31 9.66 13.22
N PRO A 110 10.86 10.17 14.34
CA PRO A 110 11.59 9.32 15.28
C PRO A 110 10.71 8.23 15.90
N LEU A 111 9.44 8.53 16.19
CA LEU A 111 8.48 7.55 16.71
C LEU A 111 8.24 6.40 15.74
N LEU A 112 7.98 6.71 14.46
CA LEU A 112 7.75 5.71 13.42
C LEU A 112 9.03 4.93 13.08
N SER A 113 10.19 5.59 13.11
CA SER A 113 11.48 4.93 12.90
C SER A 113 11.74 3.89 13.99
N GLU A 114 11.52 4.24 15.25
CA GLU A 114 11.68 3.31 16.38
C GLU A 114 10.66 2.17 16.31
N TYR A 115 9.40 2.49 15.96
CA TYR A 115 8.35 1.50 15.75
C TYR A 115 8.75 0.45 14.69
N LEU A 116 9.23 0.88 13.52
CA LEU A 116 9.66 -0.02 12.44
C LEU A 116 10.92 -0.82 12.78
N SER A 117 11.88 -0.19 13.47
CA SER A 117 13.07 -0.86 13.99
C SER A 117 12.67 -2.01 14.92
N ARG A 118 11.79 -1.73 15.89
CA ARG A 118 11.28 -2.75 16.80
C ARG A 118 10.50 -3.84 16.07
N LEU A 119 9.66 -3.48 15.10
CA LEU A 119 8.91 -4.43 14.30
C LEU A 119 9.85 -5.38 13.55
N SER A 120 10.89 -4.87 12.91
CA SER A 120 11.91 -5.67 12.19
C SER A 120 12.57 -6.73 13.08
N VAL A 121 12.77 -6.43 14.36
CA VAL A 121 13.38 -7.37 15.33
C VAL A 121 12.43 -8.51 15.72
N ILE A 122 11.12 -8.26 15.76
CA ILE A 122 10.14 -9.26 16.24
C ILE A 122 9.48 -10.05 15.12
N VAL A 123 9.55 -9.58 13.88
CA VAL A 123 8.94 -10.27 12.74
C VAL A 123 9.54 -11.68 12.62
N ASP A 124 8.68 -12.67 12.77
CA ASP A 124 9.00 -14.08 12.62
C ASP A 124 7.98 -14.77 11.68
N ASN A 125 8.11 -16.09 11.52
CA ASN A 125 7.23 -16.89 10.68
C ASN A 125 5.78 -16.99 11.21
N LYS A 126 5.40 -16.26 12.26
CA LYS A 126 4.00 -16.13 12.70
C LYS A 126 3.29 -14.96 12.04
N LEU A 127 4.00 -14.10 11.30
CA LEU A 127 3.42 -12.98 10.56
C LEU A 127 2.63 -13.48 9.34
N ASN A 128 1.44 -14.03 9.57
CA ASN A 128 0.59 -14.63 8.55
C ASN A 128 -0.66 -13.82 8.20
N CYS A 129 -0.84 -12.66 8.83
CA CYS A 129 -2.01 -11.80 8.61
C CYS A 129 -1.92 -11.11 7.25
N GLY A 130 -2.89 -11.38 6.38
CA GLY A 130 -2.97 -10.83 5.02
C GLY A 130 -2.83 -9.31 4.96
N PRO A 131 -3.66 -8.53 5.69
CA PRO A 131 -3.54 -7.07 5.77
C PRO A 131 -2.14 -6.57 6.17
N VAL A 132 -1.46 -7.26 7.09
CA VAL A 132 -0.12 -6.87 7.55
C VAL A 132 0.91 -7.08 6.43
N LEU A 133 0.83 -8.22 5.73
CA LEU A 133 1.70 -8.52 4.60
C LEU A 133 1.43 -7.58 3.40
N THR A 134 0.16 -7.30 3.11
CA THR A 134 -0.24 -6.31 2.10
C THR A 134 0.28 -4.91 2.42
N TRP A 135 0.28 -4.50 3.69
CA TRP A 135 0.87 -3.22 4.09
C TRP A 135 2.36 -3.13 3.74
N MET A 136 3.09 -4.24 3.83
CA MET A 136 4.51 -4.32 3.44
C MET A 136 4.70 -4.55 1.93
N GLU A 137 3.61 -4.74 1.17
CA GLU A 137 3.64 -5.26 -0.21
C GLU A 137 4.44 -6.56 -0.32
N ILE A 138 4.28 -7.48 0.64
CA ILE A 138 4.94 -8.79 0.66
C ILE A 138 3.90 -9.90 0.44
N ASP A 139 4.15 -10.84 -0.46
CA ASP A 139 3.38 -12.09 -0.57
C ASP A 139 3.76 -13.10 0.53
N ASN A 140 3.03 -14.21 0.65
CA ASN A 140 3.33 -15.22 1.67
C ASN A 140 4.65 -15.97 1.45
N HIS A 141 5.38 -15.69 0.37
CA HIS A 141 6.69 -16.24 0.04
C HIS A 141 7.82 -15.19 0.10
N GLY A 142 7.55 -13.98 0.59
CA GLY A 142 8.56 -12.92 0.74
C GLY A 142 8.88 -12.13 -0.54
N ASN A 143 8.09 -12.28 -1.60
CA ASN A 143 8.25 -11.47 -2.81
C ASN A 143 7.43 -10.19 -2.71
N ARG A 144 7.91 -9.13 -3.38
CA ARG A 144 7.14 -7.89 -3.53
C ARG A 144 5.86 -8.15 -4.31
N PHE A 145 4.71 -7.75 -3.77
CA PHE A 145 3.48 -7.57 -4.52
C PHE A 145 3.64 -6.43 -5.52
N LEU A 146 3.65 -6.72 -6.81
CA LEU A 146 3.56 -5.68 -7.84
C LEU A 146 2.12 -5.17 -7.86
N LEU A 147 1.88 -4.02 -7.24
CA LEU A 147 0.59 -3.32 -7.37
C LEU A 147 0.38 -2.91 -8.84
N LYS A 148 -0.89 -2.88 -9.26
CA LYS A 148 -1.37 -2.74 -10.65
C LYS A 148 -0.70 -1.65 -11.50
N GLU A 149 -0.14 -0.61 -10.90
CA GLU A 149 0.51 0.49 -11.63
C GLU A 149 1.80 0.05 -12.34
N GLU A 150 2.58 -0.89 -11.75
CA GLU A 150 3.77 -1.46 -12.40
C GLU A 150 3.45 -2.69 -13.27
N ALA A 151 2.22 -3.23 -13.17
CA ALA A 151 1.78 -4.45 -13.84
C ALA A 151 0.80 -4.20 -15.01
N SER A 152 0.91 -3.05 -15.69
CA SER A 152 0.12 -2.70 -16.87
C SER A 152 0.26 -3.69 -18.04
N LEU A 153 1.22 -4.61 -17.96
CA LEU A 153 1.41 -5.70 -18.92
C LEU A 153 0.18 -6.62 -19.05
N ASN A 154 -0.57 -6.86 -17.97
CA ASN A 154 -1.66 -7.85 -17.95
C ASN A 154 -3.07 -7.27 -18.15
N VAL A 155 -3.20 -5.98 -18.48
CA VAL A 155 -4.52 -5.42 -18.81
C VAL A 155 -4.89 -5.86 -20.23
N PRO A 156 -6.03 -6.57 -20.42
CA PRO A 156 -6.47 -6.97 -21.75
C PRO A 156 -6.79 -5.73 -22.59
N ALA A 157 -6.50 -5.79 -23.88
CA ALA A 157 -6.89 -4.72 -24.79
C ALA A 157 -8.42 -4.67 -24.92
N ILE A 158 -8.98 -3.46 -24.84
CA ILE A 158 -10.41 -3.20 -25.07
C ILE A 158 -10.69 -2.82 -26.53
N ALA A 159 -9.69 -2.30 -27.24
CA ALA A 159 -9.78 -1.93 -28.65
C ALA A 159 -8.38 -1.89 -29.30
N ALA A 160 -8.36 -1.75 -30.62
CA ALA A 160 -7.16 -1.42 -31.39
C ALA A 160 -7.30 -0.01 -31.97
N ALA A 161 -6.24 0.79 -31.88
CA ALA A 161 -6.16 2.13 -32.46
C ALA A 161 -5.15 2.13 -33.62
N HIS A 162 -5.52 2.80 -34.71
CA HIS A 162 -4.63 3.03 -35.83
C HIS A 162 -4.11 4.47 -35.80
N VAL A 163 -2.80 4.63 -35.87
CA VAL A 163 -2.14 5.91 -35.73
C VAL A 163 -2.18 6.68 -37.04
N ILE A 164 -2.97 7.76 -37.06
CA ILE A 164 -3.11 8.66 -38.22
C ILE A 164 -2.16 9.86 -38.17
N LYS A 165 -1.56 10.13 -37.01
CA LYS A 165 -0.64 11.25 -36.79
C LYS A 165 0.46 10.84 -35.83
N ARG A 166 1.71 11.11 -36.21
CA ARG A 166 2.89 10.86 -35.36
C ARG A 166 2.80 11.64 -34.05
N TYR A 167 3.28 11.04 -32.98
CA TYR A 167 3.45 11.70 -31.69
C TYR A 167 4.71 11.17 -31.00
N THR A 168 5.49 12.06 -30.39
CA THR A 168 6.69 11.69 -29.62
C THR A 168 6.42 11.96 -28.16
N ALA A 169 6.62 10.95 -27.32
CA ALA A 169 6.45 11.02 -25.88
C ALA A 169 7.26 12.18 -25.28
N GLN A 170 6.60 12.98 -24.45
CA GLN A 170 7.16 14.12 -23.72
C GLN A 170 7.37 13.79 -22.23
N ALA A 171 6.69 12.77 -21.72
CA ALA A 171 6.86 12.24 -20.37
C ALA A 171 7.18 10.73 -20.38
N SER A 172 7.68 10.22 -19.25
CA SER A 172 8.09 8.81 -19.10
C SER A 172 6.93 7.80 -19.18
N ASP A 173 5.70 8.26 -18.99
CA ASP A 173 4.47 7.48 -19.01
C ASP A 173 3.70 7.61 -20.35
N GLU A 174 4.27 8.29 -21.33
CA GLU A 174 3.71 8.45 -22.68
C GLU A 174 4.38 7.53 -23.71
N ILE A 175 3.67 7.22 -24.79
CA ILE A 175 4.14 6.31 -25.86
C ILE A 175 4.42 7.13 -27.12
N SER A 176 5.60 6.91 -27.72
CA SER A 176 5.93 7.46 -29.04
C SER A 176 5.37 6.57 -30.14
N ILE A 177 4.72 7.17 -31.13
CA ILE A 177 3.92 6.47 -32.14
C ILE A 177 4.17 7.08 -33.53
N GLU A 178 4.25 6.22 -34.55
CA GLU A 178 4.43 6.59 -35.95
C GLU A 178 3.15 6.33 -36.76
N VAL A 179 3.00 7.06 -37.87
CA VAL A 179 1.83 6.89 -38.74
C VAL A 179 1.84 5.50 -39.36
N GLY A 180 0.74 4.76 -39.20
CA GLY A 180 0.63 3.36 -39.62
C GLY A 180 0.75 2.34 -38.49
N ASP A 181 1.17 2.76 -37.30
CA ASP A 181 1.23 1.87 -36.13
C ASP A 181 -0.18 1.44 -35.70
N ILE A 182 -0.28 0.21 -35.19
CA ILE A 182 -1.47 -0.32 -34.53
C ILE A 182 -1.15 -0.47 -33.04
N LEU A 183 -1.99 0.13 -32.20
CA LEU A 183 -1.81 0.14 -30.74
C LEU A 183 -2.98 -0.57 -30.07
N SER A 184 -2.68 -1.34 -29.03
CA SER A 184 -3.68 -1.94 -28.15
C SER A 184 -4.16 -0.90 -27.14
N VAL A 185 -5.41 -0.48 -27.21
CA VAL A 185 -6.03 0.41 -26.22
C VAL A 185 -6.44 -0.41 -25.01
N ILE A 186 -6.03 0.01 -23.81
CA ILE A 186 -6.35 -0.67 -22.54
C ILE A 186 -7.34 0.13 -21.69
N ASP A 187 -7.43 1.45 -21.88
CA ASP A 187 -8.42 2.30 -21.23
C ASP A 187 -8.74 3.53 -22.09
N MET A 188 -10.02 3.89 -22.16
CA MET A 188 -10.54 4.97 -22.98
C MET A 188 -11.61 5.74 -22.19
N PRO A 189 -11.21 6.67 -21.30
CA PRO A 189 -12.14 7.46 -20.52
C PRO A 189 -13.06 8.33 -21.40
N PRO A 190 -14.22 8.77 -20.87
CA PRO A 190 -15.08 9.73 -21.54
C PRO A 190 -14.32 11.02 -21.88
N LYS A 191 -14.71 11.68 -22.99
CA LYS A 191 -14.00 12.86 -23.51
C LYS A 191 -14.11 14.08 -22.60
N GLU A 192 -15.16 14.13 -21.79
CA GLU A 192 -15.38 15.13 -20.75
C GLU A 192 -14.34 15.08 -19.62
N ASP A 193 -13.73 13.90 -19.40
CA ASP A 193 -12.73 13.70 -18.35
C ASP A 193 -11.32 13.94 -18.87
N THR A 194 -10.97 13.37 -20.03
CA THR A 194 -9.65 13.52 -20.63
C THR A 194 -9.64 13.24 -22.13
N SER A 195 -8.72 13.90 -22.85
CA SER A 195 -8.41 13.60 -24.25
C SER A 195 -7.39 12.49 -24.44
N TRP A 196 -6.92 11.86 -23.36
CA TRP A 196 -5.86 10.86 -23.35
C TRP A 196 -6.40 9.47 -23.13
N TRP A 197 -5.87 8.52 -23.89
CA TRP A 197 -6.15 7.09 -23.75
C TRP A 197 -4.90 6.36 -23.29
N ARG A 198 -5.08 5.26 -22.56
CA ARG A 198 -3.96 4.37 -22.23
C ARG A 198 -3.89 3.25 -23.25
N GLY A 199 -2.69 2.96 -23.71
CA GLY A 199 -2.43 1.88 -24.66
C GLY A 199 -1.10 1.21 -24.44
N LYS A 200 -0.81 0.19 -25.26
CA LYS A 200 0.47 -0.51 -25.37
C LYS A 200 0.71 -0.92 -26.82
N HIS A 201 1.98 -1.10 -27.20
CA HIS A 201 2.35 -1.72 -28.49
C HIS A 201 1.87 -3.16 -28.58
#